data_AF-A0A1J0ETR1-F1
#
_entry.id   AF-A0A1J0ETR1-F1
#
_cell.length_a   1.000
_cell.length_b   1.000
_cell.length_c   1.000
_cell.angle_alpha   90.00
_cell.angle_beta   90.00
_cell.angle_gamma   90.00
#
_symmetry.space_group_name_H-M   'P 1'
#
loop_
_entity.id
_entity.type
_entity.pdbx_description
1 polymer ?
#
loop_
_entity_poly.entity_id
_entity_poly.type
_entity_poly.pdbx_seq_one_letter_code
_entity_poly.pdbx_strand_id
1 'polypeptide(L)'
;MSQAASSDTIIFARKMIGAGFRSVVVRNSTGVSRKIIENMRKNSDAPESSCGPLSSAETLIKSNAAAVEATIFLLSYRQLAMKPEEEIDVEAVIAAFDVYQDAHGAARGGKVDETVLLDINDTWVIARDYRSAELSEHYCGHCGISFFRPVRLSQKSCPLCQLQDVEDQPSAFDTGLNIAHVRDEALKMRNWGQSDDEIARSLGVSSDDVEKLLSQ
;
A
#
# COMPACT_ATOMS: atom_id res chain seq x y z
N MET A 1 -7.96 13.80 -30.73
CA MET A 1 -7.00 13.12 -31.63
C MET A 1 -6.34 12.02 -30.82
N SER A 2 -6.54 10.75 -31.17
CA SER A 2 -6.01 9.61 -30.40
C SER A 2 -4.54 9.41 -30.78
N GLN A 3 -3.62 9.69 -29.86
CA GLN A 3 -2.23 9.25 -30.03
C GLN A 3 -2.20 7.72 -30.01
N ALA A 4 -1.45 7.11 -30.91
CA ALA A 4 -1.22 5.67 -30.88
C ALA A 4 -0.42 5.35 -29.60
N ALA A 5 -0.93 4.43 -28.78
CA ALA A 5 -0.24 4.01 -27.57
C ALA A 5 1.12 3.37 -27.94
N SER A 6 2.17 3.71 -27.18
CA SER A 6 3.50 3.11 -27.36
C SER A 6 3.46 1.59 -27.12
N SER A 7 4.42 0.84 -27.66
CA SER A 7 4.47 -0.62 -27.46
C SER A 7 4.55 -0.98 -25.97
N ASP A 8 5.33 -0.22 -25.21
CA ASP A 8 5.52 -0.45 -23.77
C ASP A 8 4.22 -0.21 -23.00
N THR A 9 3.47 0.83 -23.37
CA THR A 9 2.14 1.10 -22.79
C THR A 9 1.16 -0.05 -23.02
N ILE A 10 1.19 -0.69 -24.19
CA ILE A 10 0.33 -1.84 -24.51
C ILE A 10 0.76 -3.08 -23.73
N ILE A 11 2.06 -3.35 -23.61
CA ILE A 11 2.59 -4.45 -22.80
C ILE A 11 2.16 -4.27 -21.34
N PHE A 12 2.33 -3.06 -20.81
CA PHE A 12 1.96 -2.74 -19.44
C PHE A 12 0.45 -2.87 -19.20
N ALA A 13 -0.39 -2.37 -20.13
CA ALA A 13 -1.84 -2.53 -20.04
C ALA A 13 -2.26 -4.01 -20.03
N ARG A 14 -1.59 -4.88 -20.79
CA ARG A 14 -1.84 -6.34 -20.75
C ARG A 14 -1.46 -6.95 -19.41
N LYS A 15 -0.32 -6.56 -18.83
CA LYS A 15 0.10 -6.99 -17.49
C LYS A 15 -0.97 -6.66 -16.45
N MET A 16 -1.48 -5.42 -16.46
CA MET A 16 -2.56 -5.02 -15.55
C MET A 16 -3.86 -5.80 -15.81
N ILE A 17 -4.22 -6.06 -17.07
CA ILE A 17 -5.41 -6.86 -17.38
C ILE A 17 -5.27 -8.29 -16.84
N GLY A 18 -4.11 -8.93 -17.06
CA GLY A 18 -3.82 -10.27 -16.57
C GLY A 18 -3.84 -10.37 -15.04
N ALA A 19 -3.39 -9.32 -14.35
CA ALA A 19 -3.47 -9.23 -12.89
C ALA A 19 -4.89 -8.98 -12.36
N GLY A 20 -5.89 -8.71 -13.21
CA GLY A 20 -7.29 -8.54 -12.80
C GLY A 20 -7.72 -7.10 -12.48
N PHE A 21 -6.90 -6.09 -12.79
CA PHE A 21 -7.29 -4.69 -12.59
C PHE A 21 -8.54 -4.34 -13.40
N ARG A 22 -9.38 -3.43 -12.91
CA ARG A 22 -10.58 -2.95 -13.63
C ARG A 22 -10.20 -2.03 -14.77
N SER A 23 -10.99 -2.02 -15.84
CA SER A 23 -10.70 -1.20 -17.04
C SER A 23 -10.51 0.30 -16.75
N VAL A 24 -11.18 0.83 -15.73
CA VAL A 24 -11.00 2.22 -15.29
C VAL A 24 -9.60 2.45 -14.71
N VAL A 25 -9.06 1.50 -13.94
CA VAL A 25 -7.72 1.57 -13.34
C VAL A 25 -6.66 1.44 -14.44
N VAL A 26 -6.81 0.48 -15.34
CA VAL A 26 -5.92 0.29 -16.49
C VAL A 26 -5.87 1.56 -17.34
N ARG A 27 -7.03 2.15 -17.65
CA ARG A 27 -7.09 3.39 -18.43
C ARG A 27 -6.42 4.56 -17.70
N ASN A 28 -6.68 4.73 -16.41
CA ASN A 28 -6.11 5.84 -15.64
C ASN A 28 -4.58 5.72 -15.51
N SER A 29 -4.06 4.50 -15.46
CA SER A 29 -2.62 4.24 -15.30
C SER A 29 -1.85 4.24 -16.63
N THR A 30 -2.51 3.91 -17.74
CA THR A 30 -1.84 3.72 -19.05
C THR A 30 -2.28 4.68 -20.14
N GLY A 31 -3.40 5.40 -19.96
CA GLY A 31 -4.01 6.23 -21.00
C GLY A 31 -4.65 5.46 -22.16
N VAL A 32 -4.59 4.12 -22.16
CA VAL A 32 -5.13 3.29 -23.25
C VAL A 32 -6.66 3.41 -23.31
N SER A 33 -7.20 3.56 -24.52
CA SER A 33 -8.64 3.71 -24.69
C SER A 33 -9.42 2.48 -24.21
N ARG A 34 -10.64 2.73 -23.70
CA ARG A 34 -11.57 1.67 -23.25
C ARG A 34 -11.78 0.59 -24.31
N LYS A 35 -11.92 0.98 -25.58
CA LYS A 35 -12.11 0.05 -26.71
C LYS A 35 -10.94 -0.91 -26.87
N ILE A 36 -9.71 -0.43 -26.71
CA ILE A 36 -8.51 -1.27 -26.80
C ILE A 36 -8.43 -2.21 -25.59
N ILE A 37 -8.72 -1.72 -24.38
CA ILE A 37 -8.77 -2.55 -23.16
C ILE A 37 -9.81 -3.66 -23.28
N GLU A 38 -11.03 -3.35 -23.72
CA GLU A 38 -12.09 -4.35 -23.93
C GLU A 38 -11.70 -5.38 -24.99
N ASN A 39 -11.04 -4.96 -26.07
CA ASN A 39 -10.52 -5.88 -27.07
C ASN A 39 -9.43 -6.79 -26.49
N MET A 40 -8.52 -6.26 -25.66
CA MET A 40 -7.50 -7.07 -25.00
C MET A 40 -8.12 -8.10 -24.06
N ARG A 41 -9.11 -7.72 -23.26
CA ARG A 41 -9.84 -8.65 -22.37
C ARG A 41 -10.52 -9.79 -23.11
N LYS A 42 -11.21 -9.49 -24.21
CA LYS A 42 -11.91 -10.51 -25.02
C LYS A 42 -10.97 -11.57 -25.59
N ASN A 43 -9.69 -11.23 -25.76
CA ASN A 43 -8.67 -12.10 -26.32
C ASN A 43 -7.71 -12.64 -25.25
N SER A 44 -8.11 -12.62 -23.98
CA SER A 44 -7.30 -13.08 -22.85
C SER A 44 -8.14 -13.89 -21.87
N ASP A 45 -7.53 -14.79 -21.13
CA ASP A 45 -8.14 -15.51 -20.00
C ASP A 45 -8.16 -14.67 -18.71
N ALA A 46 -8.19 -13.34 -18.86
CA ALA A 46 -8.13 -12.43 -17.72
C ALA A 46 -9.38 -12.59 -16.83
N PRO A 47 -9.22 -12.46 -15.50
CA PRO A 47 -10.34 -12.50 -14.57
C PRO A 47 -11.45 -11.51 -14.95
N GLU A 48 -12.70 -11.90 -14.72
CA GLU A 48 -13.82 -10.97 -14.86
C GLU A 48 -13.63 -9.77 -13.93
N SER A 49 -13.71 -8.57 -14.49
CA SER A 49 -13.59 -7.34 -13.71
C SER A 49 -14.96 -6.80 -13.37
N SER A 50 -15.21 -6.49 -12.09
CA SER A 50 -16.45 -5.88 -11.64
C SER A 50 -16.73 -4.52 -12.31
N CYS A 51 -18.01 -4.22 -12.56
CA CYS A 51 -18.46 -2.96 -13.15
C CYS A 51 -19.02 -2.02 -12.07
N GLY A 52 -18.76 -0.70 -12.16
CA GLY A 52 -19.20 0.29 -11.16
C GLY A 52 -18.12 1.32 -10.78
N PRO A 53 -18.39 2.26 -9.86
CA PRO A 53 -17.36 3.14 -9.31
C PRO A 53 -16.32 2.34 -8.50
N LEU A 54 -15.12 2.89 -8.35
CA LEU A 54 -14.14 2.36 -7.38
C LEU A 54 -14.55 2.83 -5.98
N SER A 55 -14.32 1.98 -4.99
CA SER A 55 -14.46 2.29 -3.57
C SER A 55 -13.47 3.37 -3.11
N SER A 56 -13.66 3.86 -1.89
CA SER A 56 -12.62 4.56 -1.11
C SER A 56 -12.07 3.65 -0.03
N ALA A 57 -10.87 3.94 0.45
CA ALA A 57 -10.27 3.22 1.57
C ALA A 57 -11.13 3.35 2.84
N GLU A 58 -11.83 4.46 3.04
CA GLU A 58 -12.83 4.60 4.11
C GLU A 58 -13.95 3.56 4.02
N THR A 59 -14.40 3.23 2.80
CA THR A 59 -15.44 2.20 2.61
C THR A 59 -14.93 0.77 2.73
N LEU A 60 -13.62 0.54 2.50
CA LEU A 60 -12.97 -0.76 2.61
C LEU A 60 -12.56 -1.06 4.06
N ILE A 61 -11.98 -0.08 4.75
CA ILE A 61 -11.41 -0.21 6.09
C ILE A 61 -12.48 0.10 7.16
N LYS A 62 -13.50 -0.75 7.24
CA LYS A 62 -14.63 -0.59 8.19
C LYS A 62 -14.46 -1.33 9.51
N SER A 63 -13.47 -2.21 9.62
CA SER A 63 -13.23 -3.05 10.80
C SER A 63 -11.75 -3.13 11.12
N ASN A 64 -11.40 -3.63 12.31
CA ASN A 64 -10.00 -3.90 12.66
C ASN A 64 -9.37 -4.94 11.75
N ALA A 65 -10.11 -6.00 11.41
CA ALA A 65 -9.62 -7.02 10.48
C ALA A 65 -9.29 -6.39 9.11
N ALA A 66 -10.19 -5.60 8.53
CA ALA A 66 -9.92 -4.91 7.27
C ALA A 66 -8.74 -3.91 7.38
N ALA A 67 -8.57 -3.25 8.53
CA ALA A 67 -7.44 -2.36 8.77
C ALA A 67 -6.11 -3.10 8.86
N VAL A 68 -6.09 -4.34 9.40
CA VAL A 68 -4.90 -5.20 9.37
C VAL A 68 -4.55 -5.58 7.94
N GLU A 69 -5.52 -6.04 7.15
CA GLU A 69 -5.30 -6.43 5.76
C GLU A 69 -4.75 -5.26 4.93
N ALA A 70 -5.34 -4.06 5.07
CA ALA A 70 -4.84 -2.84 4.42
C ALA A 70 -3.45 -2.44 4.90
N THR A 71 -3.15 -2.64 6.19
CA THR A 71 -1.82 -2.35 6.76
C THR A 71 -0.76 -3.29 6.20
N ILE A 72 -1.03 -4.59 6.13
CA ILE A 72 -0.09 -5.58 5.57
C ILE A 72 0.25 -5.22 4.11
N PHE A 73 -0.77 -4.91 3.31
CA PHE A 73 -0.57 -4.47 1.94
C PHE A 73 0.25 -3.17 1.88
N LEU A 74 -0.12 -2.13 2.64
CA LEU A 74 0.55 -0.82 2.56
C LEU A 74 2.00 -0.85 3.02
N LEU A 75 2.31 -1.63 4.06
CA LEU A 75 3.71 -1.80 4.49
C LEU A 75 4.55 -2.40 3.36
N SER A 76 4.02 -3.42 2.67
CA SER A 76 4.68 -4.04 1.53
C SER A 76 4.80 -3.08 0.33
N TYR A 77 3.72 -2.36 0.03
CA TYR A 77 3.69 -1.38 -1.06
C TYR A 77 4.70 -0.25 -0.86
N ARG A 78 4.77 0.33 0.35
CA ARG A 78 5.72 1.41 0.67
C ARG A 78 7.18 0.98 0.56
N GLN A 79 7.49 -0.29 0.85
CA GLN A 79 8.83 -0.82 0.71
C GLN A 79 9.23 -1.02 -0.77
N LEU A 80 8.26 -1.35 -1.63
CA LEU A 80 8.51 -1.69 -3.04
C LEU A 80 8.40 -0.50 -3.99
N ALA A 81 7.54 0.46 -3.68
CA ALA A 81 7.30 1.62 -4.53
C ALA A 81 8.44 2.65 -4.42
N MET A 82 8.78 3.28 -5.54
CA MET A 82 9.83 4.31 -5.57
C MET A 82 9.43 5.60 -4.86
N LYS A 83 8.20 6.09 -5.07
CA LYS A 83 7.71 7.38 -4.54
C LYS A 83 6.21 7.31 -4.22
N PRO A 84 5.81 6.50 -3.23
CA PRO A 84 4.40 6.16 -3.00
C PRO A 84 3.52 7.35 -2.58
N GLU A 85 4.13 8.45 -2.15
CA GLU A 85 3.45 9.71 -1.80
C GLU A 85 3.20 10.63 -3.01
N GLU A 86 4.02 10.50 -4.08
CA GLU A 86 3.92 11.35 -5.27
C GLU A 86 3.05 10.69 -6.35
N GLU A 87 3.21 9.39 -6.56
CA GLU A 87 2.52 8.64 -7.60
C GLU A 87 2.12 7.22 -7.19
N ILE A 88 1.21 6.62 -7.95
CA ILE A 88 0.81 5.22 -7.75
C ILE A 88 1.71 4.37 -8.64
N ASP A 89 2.68 3.70 -8.02
CA ASP A 89 3.52 2.72 -8.70
C ASP A 89 2.76 1.41 -8.85
N VAL A 90 2.13 1.22 -10.00
CA VAL A 90 1.28 0.05 -10.27
C VAL A 90 2.09 -1.25 -10.31
N GLU A 91 3.38 -1.22 -10.64
CA GLU A 91 4.21 -2.43 -10.56
C GLU A 91 4.46 -2.84 -9.12
N ALA A 92 4.73 -1.86 -8.25
CA ALA A 92 4.82 -2.09 -6.81
C ALA A 92 3.48 -2.52 -6.21
N VAL A 93 2.33 -2.04 -6.71
CA VAL A 93 1.00 -2.54 -6.28
C VAL A 93 0.86 -4.03 -6.58
N ILE A 94 1.24 -4.48 -7.79
CA ILE A 94 1.17 -5.91 -8.16
C ILE A 94 2.07 -6.73 -7.25
N ALA A 95 3.33 -6.34 -7.10
CA ALA A 95 4.29 -7.07 -6.28
C ALA A 95 3.88 -7.11 -4.78
N ALA A 96 3.39 -5.98 -4.25
CA ALA A 96 2.88 -5.91 -2.88
C ALA A 96 1.60 -6.72 -2.67
N PHE A 97 0.76 -6.84 -3.71
CA PHE A 97 -0.43 -7.68 -3.67
C PHE A 97 -0.07 -9.16 -3.55
N ASP A 98 0.95 -9.63 -4.30
CA ASP A 98 1.43 -11.01 -4.18
C ASP A 98 1.93 -11.30 -2.75
N VAL A 99 2.76 -10.40 -2.19
CA VAL A 99 3.24 -10.49 -0.80
C VAL A 99 2.08 -10.50 0.20
N TYR A 100 1.07 -9.66 -0.03
CA TYR A 100 -0.13 -9.59 0.78
C TYR A 100 -0.91 -10.92 0.75
N GLN A 101 -1.11 -11.52 -0.42
CA GLN A 101 -1.84 -12.78 -0.54
C GLN A 101 -1.12 -13.93 0.19
N ASP A 102 0.20 -13.99 0.08
CA ASP A 102 1.02 -14.97 0.80
C ASP A 102 0.91 -14.77 2.31
N ALA A 103 0.99 -13.52 2.79
CA ALA A 103 0.84 -13.19 4.21
C ALA A 103 -0.57 -13.52 4.74
N HIS A 104 -1.61 -13.20 3.98
CA HIS A 104 -3.00 -13.49 4.32
C HIS A 104 -3.22 -15.01 4.48
N GLY A 105 -2.72 -15.81 3.54
CA GLY A 105 -2.80 -17.26 3.57
C GLY A 105 -1.99 -17.87 4.71
N ALA A 106 -0.74 -17.40 4.91
CA ALA A 106 0.14 -17.88 5.97
C ALA A 106 -0.46 -17.68 7.37
N ALA A 107 -1.04 -16.50 7.63
CA ALA A 107 -1.69 -16.17 8.90
C ALA A 107 -2.88 -17.07 9.24
N ARG A 108 -3.45 -17.76 8.24
CA ARG A 108 -4.66 -18.58 8.35
C ARG A 108 -4.41 -20.06 8.07
N GLY A 109 -3.16 -20.50 8.17
CA GLY A 109 -2.78 -21.90 7.94
C GLY A 109 -3.09 -22.39 6.52
N GLY A 110 -2.94 -21.51 5.53
CA GLY A 110 -3.22 -21.78 4.12
C GLY A 110 -4.69 -21.65 3.72
N LYS A 111 -5.57 -21.23 4.62
CA LYS A 111 -6.99 -20.97 4.30
C LYS A 111 -7.20 -19.51 3.92
N VAL A 112 -7.98 -19.28 2.88
CA VAL A 112 -8.38 -17.93 2.46
C VAL A 112 -9.63 -17.51 3.22
N ASP A 113 -9.61 -16.33 3.83
CA ASP A 113 -10.78 -15.70 4.43
C ASP A 113 -11.30 -14.60 3.50
N GLU A 114 -12.23 -14.98 2.63
CA GLU A 114 -12.81 -14.10 1.62
C GLU A 114 -13.59 -12.91 2.21
N THR A 115 -13.90 -12.92 3.52
CA THR A 115 -14.69 -11.83 4.13
C THR A 115 -13.89 -10.55 4.34
N VAL A 116 -12.57 -10.67 4.41
CA VAL A 116 -11.65 -9.54 4.63
C VAL A 116 -10.53 -9.47 3.59
N LEU A 117 -10.47 -10.46 2.68
CA LEU A 117 -9.51 -10.49 1.58
C LEU A 117 -9.71 -9.28 0.68
N LEU A 118 -8.63 -8.51 0.48
CA LEU A 118 -8.57 -7.45 -0.51
C LEU A 118 -8.34 -8.06 -1.89
N ASP A 119 -9.03 -7.54 -2.91
CA ASP A 119 -8.64 -7.82 -4.29
C ASP A 119 -7.58 -6.82 -4.81
N ILE A 120 -7.07 -7.06 -6.03
CA ILE A 120 -6.05 -6.19 -6.64
C ILE A 120 -6.55 -4.74 -6.87
N ASN A 121 -7.87 -4.54 -6.99
CA ASN A 121 -8.46 -3.22 -7.17
C ASN A 121 -8.63 -2.50 -5.84
N ASP A 122 -8.96 -3.22 -4.77
CA ASP A 122 -9.00 -2.70 -3.41
C ASP A 122 -7.62 -2.21 -2.98
N THR A 123 -6.57 -2.99 -3.26
CA THR A 123 -5.19 -2.60 -2.99
C THR A 123 -4.75 -1.38 -3.79
N TRP A 124 -5.14 -1.27 -5.07
CA TRP A 124 -4.93 -0.04 -5.84
C TRP A 124 -5.67 1.17 -5.25
N VAL A 125 -6.91 0.99 -4.78
CA VAL A 125 -7.68 2.04 -4.10
C VAL A 125 -6.98 2.49 -2.82
N ILE A 126 -6.46 1.54 -2.05
CA ILE A 126 -5.69 1.83 -0.83
C ILE A 126 -4.41 2.61 -1.17
N ALA A 127 -3.66 2.22 -2.20
CA ALA A 127 -2.46 2.95 -2.65
C ALA A 127 -2.81 4.38 -3.15
N ARG A 128 -3.92 4.53 -3.89
CA ARG A 128 -4.43 5.83 -4.33
C ARG A 128 -4.75 6.75 -3.15
N ASP A 129 -5.44 6.22 -2.14
CA ASP A 129 -5.90 6.99 -0.99
C ASP A 129 -4.75 7.29 -0.02
N TYR A 130 -3.74 6.41 0.07
CA TYR A 130 -2.46 6.71 0.72
C TYR A 130 -1.75 7.89 0.07
N ARG A 131 -1.52 7.84 -1.25
CA ARG A 131 -0.90 8.95 -2.00
C ARG A 131 -1.67 10.26 -1.85
N SER A 132 -3.00 10.18 -1.73
CA SER A 132 -3.86 11.37 -1.60
C SER A 132 -4.02 11.85 -0.15
N ALA A 133 -3.23 11.29 0.79
CA ALA A 133 -3.27 11.59 2.22
C ALA A 133 -4.66 11.38 2.87
N GLU A 134 -5.50 10.51 2.31
CA GLU A 134 -6.78 10.09 2.89
C GLU A 134 -6.59 8.93 3.90
N LEU A 135 -5.38 8.36 3.97
CA LEU A 135 -4.94 7.42 4.99
C LEU A 135 -3.84 8.05 5.85
N SER A 136 -3.98 7.97 7.17
CA SER A 136 -2.95 8.34 8.13
C SER A 136 -2.20 7.12 8.62
N GLU A 137 -0.88 7.25 8.66
CA GLU A 137 0.01 6.31 9.34
C GLU A 137 0.05 6.60 10.84
N HIS A 138 0.05 5.53 11.62
CA HIS A 138 0.18 5.57 13.06
C HIS A 138 1.21 4.54 13.49
N TYR A 139 2.06 4.92 14.43
CA TYR A 139 3.01 4.01 15.04
C TYR A 139 2.42 3.43 16.34
N CYS A 140 2.44 2.12 16.50
CA CYS A 140 1.99 1.48 17.73
C CYS A 140 3.14 1.36 18.74
N GLY A 141 3.04 2.03 19.89
CA GLY A 141 4.00 1.90 20.98
C GLY A 141 4.02 0.52 21.66
N HIS A 142 2.99 -0.30 21.46
CA HIS A 142 2.91 -1.64 22.06
C HIS A 142 3.59 -2.72 21.21
N CYS A 143 3.16 -2.90 19.95
CA CYS A 143 3.76 -3.91 19.05
C CYS A 143 4.89 -3.38 18.18
N GLY A 144 5.11 -2.06 18.14
CA GLY A 144 6.16 -1.43 17.34
C GLY A 144 5.90 -1.38 15.84
N ILE A 145 4.68 -1.71 15.39
CA ILE A 145 4.32 -1.78 13.98
C ILE A 145 3.55 -0.52 13.57
N SER A 146 3.91 0.04 12.42
CA SER A 146 3.11 1.07 11.74
C SER A 146 1.81 0.49 11.20
N PHE A 147 0.69 1.19 11.39
CA PHE A 147 -0.62 0.81 10.87
C PHE A 147 -1.33 2.01 10.25
N PHE A 148 -2.28 1.72 9.37
CA PHE A 148 -2.96 2.74 8.57
C PHE A 148 -4.45 2.81 8.87
N ARG A 149 -4.99 4.02 8.93
CA ARG A 149 -6.42 4.28 9.10
C ARG A 149 -6.89 5.39 8.16
N PRO A 150 -8.11 5.34 7.65
CA PRO A 150 -8.74 6.49 7.02
C PRO A 150 -8.75 7.69 7.97
N VAL A 151 -8.34 8.86 7.46
CA VAL A 151 -8.20 10.10 8.25
C VAL A 151 -9.52 10.50 8.92
N ARG A 152 -10.65 10.16 8.31
CA ARG A 152 -12.00 10.49 8.80
C ARG A 152 -12.50 9.57 9.93
N LEU A 153 -11.82 8.45 10.19
CA LEU A 153 -12.19 7.56 11.29
C LEU A 153 -11.56 8.04 12.60
N SER A 154 -12.36 8.15 13.65
CA SER A 154 -11.92 8.58 14.98
C SER A 154 -11.09 7.52 15.71
N GLN A 155 -11.21 6.24 15.32
CA GLN A 155 -10.52 5.13 15.96
C GLN A 155 -9.06 5.05 15.50
N LYS A 156 -8.15 5.44 16.42
CA LYS A 156 -6.70 5.42 16.20
C LYS A 156 -6.00 4.26 16.91
N SER A 157 -6.73 3.30 17.45
CA SER A 157 -6.13 2.14 18.12
C SER A 157 -5.52 1.18 17.11
N CYS A 158 -4.41 0.55 17.52
CA CYS A 158 -3.69 -0.40 16.70
C CYS A 158 -4.59 -1.61 16.39
N PRO A 159 -4.93 -1.87 15.12
CA PRO A 159 -5.81 -2.97 14.76
C PRO A 159 -5.14 -4.34 15.01
N LEU A 160 -3.81 -4.41 15.00
CA LEU A 160 -3.06 -5.65 15.23
C LEU A 160 -3.15 -6.08 16.71
N CYS A 161 -2.88 -5.17 17.65
CA CYS A 161 -2.96 -5.47 19.08
C CYS A 161 -4.39 -5.83 19.51
N GLN A 162 -5.39 -5.17 18.92
CA GLN A 162 -6.80 -5.43 19.24
C GLN A 162 -7.30 -6.79 18.73
N LEU A 163 -6.63 -7.43 17.77
CA LEU A 163 -6.96 -8.79 17.34
C LEU A 163 -6.35 -9.87 18.25
N GLN A 164 -5.39 -9.52 19.10
CA GLN A 164 -4.66 -10.46 19.96
C GLN A 164 -5.23 -10.58 21.38
N ASP A 165 -6.38 -9.94 21.69
CA ASP A 165 -6.91 -9.82 23.06
C ASP A 165 -5.84 -9.37 24.08
N VAL A 166 -4.91 -8.52 23.64
CA VAL A 166 -3.91 -7.94 24.55
C VAL A 166 -4.56 -6.73 25.21
N GLU A 167 -4.81 -6.81 26.52
CA GLU A 167 -5.37 -5.72 27.31
C GLU A 167 -4.61 -4.41 27.02
N ASP A 168 -5.36 -3.40 26.58
CA ASP A 168 -4.89 -2.02 26.37
C ASP A 168 -4.31 -1.50 27.69
N GLN A 169 -2.99 -1.63 27.87
CA GLN A 169 -2.29 -0.79 28.83
C GLN A 169 -1.93 0.52 28.11
N PRO A 170 -2.42 1.67 28.59
CA PRO A 170 -1.99 2.95 28.04
C PRO A 170 -0.49 3.11 28.33
N SER A 171 0.36 2.91 27.33
CA SER A 171 1.78 3.17 27.50
C SER A 171 2.01 4.67 27.53
N ALA A 172 2.31 5.16 28.73
CA ALA A 172 2.79 6.51 28.97
C ALA A 172 4.23 6.64 28.42
N PHE A 173 4.40 6.70 27.09
CA PHE A 173 5.68 7.02 26.47
C PHE A 173 5.46 7.77 25.16
N ASP A 174 5.26 9.08 25.31
CA ASP A 174 5.29 10.07 24.24
C ASP A 174 6.50 10.98 24.52
N THR A 175 7.70 10.58 24.07
CA THR A 175 8.91 11.45 23.94
C THR A 175 10.19 10.74 23.45
N GLY A 176 10.19 9.42 23.18
CA GLY A 176 11.33 8.75 22.58
C GLY A 176 11.00 8.29 21.16
N LEU A 177 11.45 9.02 20.14
CA LEU A 177 11.55 8.48 18.78
C LEU A 177 12.22 7.10 18.85
N ASN A 178 11.47 6.03 18.56
CA ASN A 178 12.03 4.69 18.58
C ASN A 178 13.10 4.62 17.48
N ILE A 179 14.36 4.49 17.86
CA ILE A 179 15.51 4.43 16.94
C ILE A 179 15.29 3.39 15.83
N ALA A 180 14.61 2.28 16.12
CA ALA A 180 14.27 1.28 15.13
C ALA A 180 13.29 1.81 14.06
N HIS A 181 12.30 2.60 14.47
CA HIS A 181 11.37 3.25 13.54
C HIS A 181 12.07 4.31 12.70
N VAL A 182 12.91 5.14 13.31
CA VAL A 182 13.72 6.15 12.59
C VAL A 182 14.65 5.48 11.58
N ARG A 183 15.26 4.35 11.95
CA ARG A 183 16.10 3.55 11.06
C ARG A 183 15.32 2.95 9.89
N ASP A 184 14.17 2.34 10.16
CA ASP A 184 13.31 1.74 9.13
C ASP A 184 12.83 2.81 8.14
N GLU A 185 12.45 3.99 8.65
CA GLU A 185 12.04 5.11 7.82
C GLU A 185 13.20 5.69 7.00
N ALA A 186 14.40 5.79 7.58
CA ALA A 186 15.61 6.19 6.86
C ALA A 186 15.97 5.20 5.73
N LEU A 187 15.81 3.88 5.97
CA LEU A 187 16.04 2.86 4.96
C LEU A 187 15.06 3.01 3.79
N LYS A 188 13.78 3.23 4.07
CA LYS A 188 12.76 3.47 3.04
C LYS A 188 13.10 4.70 2.21
N MET A 189 13.38 5.83 2.84
CA MET A 189 13.68 7.08 2.14
C MET A 189 14.94 6.96 1.27
N ARG A 190 15.97 6.22 1.73
CA ARG A 190 17.16 5.93 0.91
C ARG A 190 16.83 5.05 -0.30
N ASN A 191 15.99 4.04 -0.13
CA ASN A 191 15.53 3.21 -1.23
C ASN A 191 14.68 4.00 -2.26
N TRP A 192 14.00 5.06 -1.81
CA TRP A 192 13.31 6.03 -2.68
C TRP A 192 14.27 6.99 -3.41
N GLY A 193 15.58 6.82 -3.24
CA GLY A 193 16.61 7.62 -3.90
C GLY A 193 16.85 8.99 -3.26
N GLN A 194 16.36 9.23 -2.04
CA GLN A 194 16.67 10.45 -1.31
C GLN A 194 18.12 10.44 -0.83
N SER A 195 18.76 11.61 -0.88
CA SER A 195 20.09 11.84 -0.29
C SER A 195 20.02 11.84 1.23
N ASP A 196 21.12 11.50 1.91
CA ASP A 196 21.17 11.46 3.38
C ASP A 196 20.79 12.81 4.01
N ASP A 197 21.06 13.94 3.33
CA ASP A 197 20.66 15.28 3.74
C ASP A 197 19.13 15.54 3.65
N GLU A 198 18.45 14.89 2.71
CA GLU A 198 16.99 14.94 2.59
C GLU A 198 16.33 14.08 3.66
N ILE A 199 16.89 12.89 3.91
CA ILE A 199 16.45 11.97 4.97
C ILE A 199 16.61 12.64 6.33
N ALA A 200 17.77 13.24 6.60
CA ALA A 200 18.06 13.96 7.84
C ALA A 200 17.05 15.09 8.11
N ARG A 201 16.75 15.90 7.08
CA ARG A 201 15.74 16.96 7.16
C ARG A 201 14.33 16.43 7.41
N SER A 202 13.96 15.31 6.79
CA SER A 202 12.64 14.70 6.92
C SER A 202 12.42 14.10 8.31
N LEU A 203 13.46 13.45 8.85
CA LEU A 203 13.40 12.76 10.14
C LEU A 203 13.77 13.66 11.34
N GLY A 204 14.24 14.89 11.10
CA GLY A 204 14.66 15.82 12.14
C GLY A 204 15.95 15.39 12.87
N VAL A 205 16.82 14.64 12.19
CA VAL A 205 18.11 14.14 12.70
C VAL A 205 19.29 14.74 11.94
N SER A 206 20.53 14.54 12.41
CA SER A 206 21.71 14.97 11.66
C SER A 206 22.09 13.97 10.56
N SER A 207 22.72 14.43 9.46
CA SER A 207 23.16 13.55 8.36
C SER A 207 24.15 12.47 8.84
N ASP A 208 25.03 12.80 9.79
CA ASP A 208 25.96 11.85 10.43
C ASP A 208 25.24 10.75 11.22
N ASP A 209 24.06 11.03 11.76
CA ASP A 209 23.25 10.04 12.48
C ASP A 209 22.49 9.13 11.50
N VAL A 210 22.10 9.62 10.32
CA VAL A 210 21.53 8.78 9.25
C VAL A 210 22.55 7.73 8.81
N GLU A 211 23.80 8.12 8.58
CA GLU A 211 24.86 7.18 8.18
C GLU A 211 25.09 6.09 9.25
N LYS A 212 25.07 6.45 10.54
CA LYS A 212 25.18 5.50 11.67
C LYS A 212 23.97 4.58 11.81
N LEU A 213 22.77 5.09 11.52
CA LEU A 213 21.54 4.30 11.57
C LEU A 213 21.50 3.25 10.45
N LEU A 214 22.04 3.58 9.27
CA LEU A 214 22.00 2.74 8.07
C LEU A 214 23.21 1.79 7.92
N SER A 215 24.24 1.93 8.75
CA SER A 215 25.49 1.13 8.69
C SER A 215 25.55 -0.05 9.68
N GLN A 216 24.58 -0.14 10.60
CA GLN A 216 24.36 -1.31 11.48
C GLN A 216 23.51 -2.37 10.78
#